data_AF-A0A3M3ZAH5-F1
#
_entry.id   AF-A0A3M3ZAH5-F1
#
_cell.length_a   1.000
_cell.length_b   1.000
_cell.length_c   1.000
_cell.angle_alpha   90.00
_cell.angle_beta   90.00
_cell.angle_gamma   90.00
#
_symmetry.space_group_name_H-M   'P 1'
#
loop_
_entity.id
_entity.type
_entity.pdbx_description
1 polymer ?
#
loop_
_entity_poly.entity_id
_entity_poly.type
_entity_poly.pdbx_seq_one_letter_code
_entity_poly.pdbx_strand_id
1 'polypeptide(L)' 'MYSKAITEAQSVLKANFDQDDPQGKALVQGLDALASQPVSVKTPDLAPSLSAVQAYLERRHAAGKPAEAQQGASR' A
#
# COMPACT_ATOMS: atom_id res chain seq x y z
N MET A 1 -3.67 -5.61 8.81
CA MET A 1 -4.30 -6.85 8.30
C MET A 1 -3.53 -8.09 8.70
N TYR A 2 -2.22 -8.18 8.37
CA TYR A 2 -1.38 -9.34 8.74
C TYR A 2 -1.38 -9.67 10.24
N SER A 3 -1.06 -8.70 11.11
CA SER A 3 -1.06 -8.88 12.56
C SER A 3 -2.41 -9.34 13.11
N LYS A 4 -3.49 -8.74 12.61
CA LYS A 4 -4.86 -9.12 12.99
C LYS A 4 -5.17 -10.59 12.66
N ALA A 5 -4.75 -11.06 11.48
CA ALA A 5 -4.95 -12.45 11.07
C ALA A 5 -4.17 -13.44 11.96
N ILE A 6 -2.95 -13.10 12.38
CA ILE A 6 -2.18 -13.94 13.31
C ILE A 6 -2.86 -14.01 14.68
N THR A 7 -3.34 -12.89 15.23
CA THR A 7 -4.07 -12.88 16.51
C THR A 7 -5.34 -13.73 16.45
N GLU A 8 -6.06 -13.68 15.33
CA GLU A 8 -7.27 -14.48 15.13
C GLU A 8 -6.95 -15.99 15.02
N ALA A 9 -5.89 -16.36 14.31
CA ALA A 9 -5.41 -17.74 14.26
C ALA A 9 -5.00 -18.26 15.65
N GLN A 10 -4.31 -17.45 16.46
CA GLN A 10 -3.98 -17.80 17.85
C GLN A 10 -5.24 -18.00 18.70
N SER A 11 -6.27 -17.17 18.51
CA SER A 11 -7.54 -17.31 19.22
C SER A 11 -8.26 -18.62 18.87
N VAL A 12 -8.27 -19.00 17.59
CA VAL A 12 -8.87 -20.26 17.14
C VAL A 12 -8.11 -21.46 17.71
N LEU A 13 -6.78 -21.43 17.71
CA LEU A 13 -5.99 -22.50 18.32
C LEU A 13 -6.28 -22.65 19.81
N LYS A 14 -6.30 -21.55 20.56
CA LYS A 14 -6.61 -21.56 22.00
C LYS A 14 -8.02 -22.04 22.32
N ALA A 15 -8.99 -21.78 21.44
CA ALA A 15 -10.37 -22.18 21.64
C ALA A 15 -10.65 -23.65 21.29
N ASN A 16 -9.84 -24.26 20.42
CA ASN A 16 -10.14 -25.59 19.85
C ASN A 16 -9.14 -26.69 20.23
N PHE A 17 -7.99 -26.35 20.81
CA PHE A 17 -6.96 -27.31 21.19
C PHE A 17 -6.64 -27.23 22.67
N ASP A 18 -6.29 -28.39 23.24
CA ASP A 18 -5.71 -28.45 24.58
C ASP A 18 -4.40 -27.65 24.60
N GLN A 19 -4.31 -26.69 25.52
CA GLN A 19 -3.15 -25.83 25.68
C GLN A 19 -1.92 -26.58 26.17
N ASP A 20 -2.12 -27.74 26.81
CA ASP A 20 -1.03 -28.54 27.35
C ASP A 20 -0.51 -29.62 26.41
N ASP A 21 -1.25 -29.87 25.33
CA ASP A 21 -0.86 -30.79 24.27
C ASP A 21 0.41 -30.28 23.53
N PRO A 22 1.44 -31.13 23.36
CA PRO A 22 2.68 -30.74 22.70
C PRO A 22 2.50 -30.30 21.24
N GLN A 23 1.49 -30.81 20.51
CA GLN A 23 1.22 -30.38 19.14
C GLN A 23 0.57 -28.99 19.12
N GLY A 24 -0.37 -28.73 20.04
CA GLY A 24 -0.96 -27.41 20.26
C GLY A 24 0.10 -26.35 20.58
N LYS A 25 1.03 -26.67 21.50
CA LYS A 25 2.17 -25.80 21.85
C LYS A 25 3.05 -25.49 20.64
N ALA A 26 3.36 -26.49 19.81
CA ALA A 26 4.15 -26.29 18.59
C ALA A 26 3.47 -25.36 17.57
N LEU A 27 2.15 -25.46 17.41
CA LEU A 27 1.38 -24.59 16.51
C LEU A 27 1.38 -23.13 17.00
N VAL A 28 1.19 -22.91 18.31
CA VAL A 28 1.22 -21.56 18.90
C VAL A 28 2.62 -20.93 18.73
N GLN A 29 3.68 -21.69 19.01
CA GLN A 29 5.06 -21.23 18.80
C GLN A 29 5.34 -20.86 17.34
N GLY A 30 4.78 -21.62 16.38
CA GLY A 30 4.88 -21.31 14.96
C GLY A 30 4.21 -19.98 14.60
N LEU A 31 3.04 -19.69 15.18
CA LEU A 31 2.36 -18.41 14.98
C LEU A 31 3.11 -17.24 15.62
N ASP A 32 3.71 -17.43 16.79
CA ASP A 32 4.53 -16.40 17.45
C ASP A 32 5.80 -16.09 16.63
N ALA A 33 6.47 -17.14 16.12
CA ALA A 33 7.60 -16.97 15.22
C ALA A 33 7.18 -16.22 13.95
N LEU A 34 6.03 -16.56 13.36
CA LEU A 34 5.50 -15.89 12.18
C LEU A 34 5.13 -14.42 12.46
N ALA A 35 4.53 -14.10 13.61
CA ALA A 35 4.23 -12.73 14.02
C ALA A 35 5.47 -11.84 14.13
N SER A 36 6.62 -12.43 14.49
CA SER A 36 7.89 -11.70 14.60
C SER A 36 8.58 -11.42 13.26
N GLN A 37 8.14 -12.06 12.18
CA GLN A 37 8.77 -11.89 10.87
C GLN A 37 8.37 -10.55 10.22
N PRO A 38 9.34 -9.82 9.64
CA PRO A 38 9.06 -8.55 8.97
C PRO A 38 8.24 -8.78 7.71
N VAL A 39 7.15 -8.03 7.57
CA VAL A 39 6.32 -8.07 6.36
C VAL A 39 6.93 -7.15 5.30
N SER A 40 7.28 -7.70 4.14
CA SER A 40 7.75 -6.90 3.01
C SER A 40 6.57 -6.15 2.40
N VAL A 41 6.65 -4.82 2.38
CA VAL A 41 5.67 -3.96 1.72
C VAL A 41 6.24 -3.54 0.39
N LYS A 42 5.60 -3.96 -0.71
CA LYS A 42 5.88 -3.37 -2.02
C LYS A 42 5.23 -2.00 -2.05
N THR A 43 6.04 -0.94 -2.05
CA THR A 43 5.55 0.41 -2.30
C THR A 43 5.01 0.48 -3.72
N PRO A 44 3.79 1.02 -3.95
CA PRO A 44 3.29 1.23 -5.29
C PRO A 44 4.20 2.22 -6.03
N ASP A 45 4.38 2.03 -7.33
CA ASP A 45 5.05 3.01 -8.17
C ASP A 45 4.19 4.29 -8.25
N LEU A 46 4.81 5.43 -7.93
CA LEU A 46 4.16 6.74 -7.91
C LEU A 46 4.49 7.58 -9.14
N ALA A 47 5.37 7.12 -10.03
CA ALA A 47 5.72 7.84 -11.25
C ALA A 47 4.49 8.26 -12.09
N PRO A 48 3.45 7.42 -12.27
CA PRO A 48 2.24 7.83 -13.00
C PRO A 48 1.50 9.00 -12.35
N SER A 49 1.39 8.98 -11.02
CA SER A 49 0.73 10.05 -10.26
C SER A 49 1.51 11.37 -10.33
N LEU A 50 2.84 11.30 -10.27
CA LEU A 50 3.70 12.47 -10.39
C LEU A 50 3.61 13.10 -11.79
N SER A 51 3.65 12.29 -12.83
CA SER A 51 3.50 12.75 -14.22
C SER A 51 2.16 13.45 -14.46
N ALA A 52 1.08 12.95 -13.86
CA ALA A 52 -0.24 13.58 -13.98
C ALA A 52 -0.27 14.98 -13.34
N VAL A 53 0.37 15.16 -12.18
CA VAL A 53 0.47 16.47 -11.52
C VAL A 53 1.32 17.43 -12.34
N GLN A 54 2.45 16.97 -12.88
CA GLN A 54 3.32 17.77 -13.74
C GLN A 54 2.59 18.27 -14.99
N ALA A 55 1.92 17.37 -15.72
CA ALA A 55 1.13 17.74 -16.90
C ALA A 55 0.01 18.74 -16.59
N TYR A 56 -0.64 18.61 -15.42
CA TYR A 56 -1.63 19.58 -14.98
C TYR A 56 -1.03 20.97 -14.75
N LEU A 57 0.12 21.04 -14.08
CA LEU A 57 0.82 22.31 -13.84
C LEU A 57 1.25 22.94 -15.15
N GLU A 58 1.83 22.18 -16.08
CA GLU A 58 2.21 22.65 -17.42
C GLU A 58 1.02 23.23 -18.19
N ARG A 59 -0.13 22.53 -18.20
CA ARG A 59 -1.36 23.03 -18.81
C ARG A 59 -1.84 24.33 -18.17
N ARG A 60 -1.77 24.44 -16.85
CA ARG A 60 -2.17 25.66 -16.12
C ARG A 60 -1.23 26.81 -16.41
N HIS A 61 0.08 26.57 -16.44
CA HIS A 61 1.10 27.56 -16.79
C HIS A 61 0.95 28.03 -18.25
N ALA A 62 0.64 27.12 -19.17
CA ALA A 62 0.38 27.45 -20.57
C ALA A 62 -0.92 28.26 -20.75
N ALA A 63 -1.98 27.91 -20.02
CA ALA A 63 -3.26 28.64 -20.06
C ALA A 63 -3.20 30.05 -19.44
N GLY A 64 -2.18 30.34 -18.62
CA GLY A 64 -1.92 31.67 -18.05
C GLY A 64 -1.14 32.61 -18.97
N LYS A 65 -0.69 32.16 -20.16
CA LYS A 65 -0.11 33.01 -21.19
C LYS A 65 -1.25 33.53 -22.09
N PRO A 66 -1.49 34.85 -22.20
CA PRO A 66 -2.47 35.37 -23.14
C PRO A 66 -2.09 34.94 -24.56
N ALA A 67 -3.10 34.46 -25.31
CA ALA A 67 -2.98 34.11 -26.72
C ALA A 67 -2.90 35.40 -27.57
N GLU A 68 -1.79 36.13 -27.47
CA GLU A 68 -1.48 37.28 -28.33
C GLU A 68 -0.35 36.91 -29.29
N ALA A 69 -0.58 35.96 -30.21
CA ALA A 69 0.36 35.72 -31.33
C ALA A 69 -0.21 34.92 -32.51
N GLN A 70 -1.53 34.87 -32.75
CA GLN A 70 -2.04 34.16 -33.94
C GLN A 70 -3.25 34.76 -34.65
N GLN A 71 -3.66 35.98 -34.31
CA GLN A 71 -4.62 36.76 -35.09
C GLN A 71 -3.95 38.07 -35.51
N GLY A 72 -3.02 38.00 -36.46
CA GLY A 72 -2.26 39.19 -36.87
C GLY A 72 -1.25 38.98 -37.99
N ALA A 73 -1.53 38.13 -38.98
CA ALA A 73 -0.85 38.04 -40.29
C ALA A 73 -1.61 36.95 -41.07
N SER A 74 -2.22 37.12 -42.24
CA SER A 74 -2.26 38.19 -43.25
C SER A 74 -3.55 37.87 -44.05
N ARG A 75 -4.53 38.76 -44.17
CA ARG A 75 -4.74 39.69 -45.30
C ARG A 75 -3.96 39.42 -46.58
#